data_AF-A0A2R8AFI7-F1
#
_entry.id   AF-A0A2R8AFI7-F1
#
_cell.length_a   1.000
_cell.length_b   1.000
_cell.length_c   1.000
_cell.angle_alpha   90.00
_cell.angle_beta   90.00
_cell.angle_gamma   90.00
#
_symmetry.space_group_name_H-M   'P 1'
#
loop_
_entity.id
_entity.type
_entity.pdbx_description
1 polymer ?
#
loop_
_entity_poly.entity_id
_entity_poly.type
_entity_poly.pdbx_seq_one_letter_code
_entity_poly.pdbx_strand_id
1 'polypeptide(L)'
;MKADAKGRMSIPAAFRRVIEAQIPGWSQGQPVKCVLMQNADRRPCLQFYGQERFKTLEKYVDRLPQFSKKHKKLARKFGSAHDLLIDDSGRVVLSEKFRAKVGIAAGVPLIGVGMVRWFELWTADNYALDEDDEGWWNDDEEDPTDVYRLIEEIEEEARLDRVAQMRLQSEPRHE
;
A
#
# COMPACT_ATOMS: atom_id res chain seq x y z
N MET A 1 -15.02 11.53 0.68
CA MET A 1 -14.49 12.32 -0.47
C MET A 1 -15.20 11.91 -1.76
N LYS A 2 -15.03 12.60 -2.90
CA LYS A 2 -15.65 12.21 -4.19
C LYS A 2 -14.67 12.42 -5.35
N ALA A 3 -14.81 11.62 -6.41
CA ALA A 3 -14.11 11.85 -7.68
C ALA A 3 -14.95 12.74 -8.61
N ASP A 4 -14.29 13.64 -9.34
CA ASP A 4 -14.94 14.45 -10.37
C ASP A 4 -15.12 13.67 -11.69
N ALA A 5 -15.80 14.28 -12.67
CA ALA A 5 -16.06 13.68 -13.98
C ALA A 5 -14.76 13.28 -14.73
N LYS A 6 -13.65 13.98 -14.48
CA LYS A 6 -12.32 13.71 -15.08
C LYS A 6 -11.52 12.68 -14.28
N GLY A 7 -12.08 12.11 -13.21
CA GLY A 7 -11.38 11.18 -12.34
C GLY A 7 -10.38 11.85 -11.40
N ARG A 8 -10.46 13.17 -11.24
CA ARG A 8 -9.63 13.89 -10.27
C ARG A 8 -10.23 13.72 -8.89
N MET A 9 -9.36 13.46 -7.92
CA MET A 9 -9.73 13.31 -6.53
C MET A 9 -8.71 13.98 -5.63
N SER A 10 -9.19 14.64 -4.57
CA SER A 10 -8.33 15.27 -3.57
C SER A 10 -7.78 14.22 -2.61
N ILE A 11 -6.47 14.08 -2.45
CA ILE A 11 -5.88 13.24 -1.40
C ILE A 11 -5.92 14.00 -0.08
N PRO A 12 -6.49 13.46 1.03
CA PRO A 12 -6.49 14.11 2.33
C PRO A 12 -5.08 14.56 2.77
N ALA A 13 -4.99 15.75 3.39
CA ALA A 13 -3.70 16.35 3.75
C ALA A 13 -2.85 15.50 4.70
N ALA A 14 -3.48 14.80 5.63
CA ALA A 14 -2.78 13.87 6.53
C ALA A 14 -2.07 12.75 5.76
N PHE A 15 -2.69 12.22 4.69
CA PHE A 15 -2.10 11.15 3.89
C PHE A 15 -0.99 11.67 2.97
N ARG A 16 -1.13 12.88 2.44
CA ARG A 16 -0.06 13.52 1.66
C ARG A 16 1.22 13.62 2.50
N ARG A 17 1.12 14.02 3.77
CA ARG A 17 2.26 14.08 4.70
C ARG A 17 2.96 12.73 4.90
N VAL A 18 2.22 11.62 4.94
CA VAL A 18 2.80 10.27 5.08
C VAL A 18 3.63 9.90 3.84
N ILE A 19 3.20 10.29 2.65
CA ILE A 19 3.93 10.03 1.40
C ILE A 19 5.11 10.99 1.26
N GLU A 20 4.91 12.27 1.55
CA GLU A 20 5.95 13.32 1.56
C GLU A 20 7.13 12.92 2.45
N ALA A 21 6.85 12.39 3.65
CA ALA A 21 7.88 11.92 4.60
C ALA A 21 8.74 10.75 4.07
N GLN A 22 8.30 10.06 3.02
CA GLN A 22 9.01 8.95 2.38
C GLN A 22 9.79 9.38 1.14
N ILE A 23 9.88 10.69 0.86
CA ILE A 23 10.63 11.23 -0.26
C ILE A 23 11.85 12.00 0.29
N PRO A 24 13.07 11.43 0.20
CA PRO A 24 14.27 12.09 0.69
C PRO A 24 14.49 13.46 0.04
N GLY A 25 14.65 14.49 0.88
CA GLY A 25 14.89 15.86 0.41
C GLY A 25 13.66 16.55 -0.20
N TRP A 26 12.45 15.98 -0.04
CA TRP A 26 11.24 16.64 -0.49
C TRP A 26 10.98 17.93 0.29
N SER A 27 10.52 18.95 -0.43
CA SER A 27 10.16 20.25 0.11
C SER A 27 8.80 20.69 -0.41
N GLN A 28 8.12 21.52 0.37
CA GLN A 28 6.79 22.02 0.03
C GLN A 28 6.79 22.70 -1.35
N GLY A 29 5.83 22.32 -2.19
CA GLY A 29 5.70 22.81 -3.57
C GLY A 29 6.32 21.89 -4.63
N GLN A 30 7.04 20.84 -4.23
CA GLN A 30 7.48 19.80 -5.15
C GLN A 30 6.37 18.76 -5.41
N PRO A 31 6.27 18.21 -6.63
CA PRO A 31 5.33 17.13 -6.93
C PRO A 31 5.57 15.93 -6.00
N VAL A 32 4.50 15.39 -5.41
CA VAL A 32 4.58 14.20 -4.57
C VAL A 32 4.35 12.99 -5.48
N LYS A 33 5.37 12.14 -5.60
CA LYS A 33 5.28 10.87 -6.35
C LYS A 33 4.77 9.77 -5.44
N CYS A 34 3.77 9.04 -5.89
CA CYS A 34 3.27 7.85 -5.22
C CYS A 34 3.12 6.70 -6.21
N VAL A 35 3.06 5.47 -5.68
CA VAL A 35 2.79 4.27 -6.46
C VAL A 35 1.38 3.81 -6.15
N LEU A 36 0.56 3.68 -7.19
CA LEU A 36 -0.77 3.09 -7.11
C LEU A 36 -0.68 1.60 -7.42
N MET A 37 -1.20 0.79 -6.51
CA MET A 37 -1.44 -0.62 -6.72
C MET A 37 -2.92 -0.92 -6.50
N GLN A 38 -3.42 -1.88 -7.24
CA GLN A 38 -4.78 -2.34 -7.07
C GLN A 38 -4.80 -3.55 -6.13
N ASN A 39 -5.72 -3.54 -5.17
CA ASN A 39 -6.16 -4.74 -4.50
C ASN A 39 -7.54 -5.10 -5.07
N ALA A 40 -7.61 -6.15 -5.89
CA ALA A 40 -8.80 -6.42 -6.72
C ALA A 40 -9.61 -7.63 -6.25
N ASP A 41 -8.95 -8.56 -5.57
CA ASP A 41 -9.42 -9.94 -5.52
C ASP A 41 -10.39 -10.16 -4.35
N ARG A 42 -9.95 -9.90 -3.12
CA ARG A 42 -10.82 -9.98 -1.92
C ARG A 42 -11.30 -8.62 -1.43
N ARG A 43 -10.45 -7.62 -1.59
CA ARG A 43 -10.60 -6.29 -0.98
C ARG A 43 -10.51 -5.25 -2.08
N PRO A 44 -11.61 -4.94 -2.80
CA PRO A 44 -11.61 -4.09 -3.97
C PRO A 44 -11.36 -2.62 -3.60
N CYS A 45 -10.08 -2.31 -3.39
CA CYS A 45 -9.58 -0.99 -3.02
C CYS A 45 -8.34 -0.60 -3.83
N LEU A 46 -8.02 0.69 -3.81
CA LEU A 46 -6.79 1.23 -4.37
C LEU A 46 -5.80 1.54 -3.25
N GLN A 47 -4.60 1.00 -3.36
CA GLN A 47 -3.52 1.15 -2.40
C GLN A 47 -2.47 2.11 -2.94
N PHE A 48 -2.07 3.08 -2.13
CA PHE A 48 -1.12 4.11 -2.51
C PHE A 48 0.08 4.07 -1.57
N TYR A 49 1.25 3.97 -2.17
CA TYR A 49 2.51 3.87 -1.44
C TYR A 49 3.43 5.05 -1.74
N GLY A 50 4.25 5.40 -0.76
CA GLY A 50 5.49 6.10 -1.04
C GLY A 50 6.46 5.19 -1.79
N GLN A 51 7.32 5.81 -2.61
CA GLN A 51 8.32 5.11 -3.43
C GLN A 51 9.25 4.23 -2.57
N GLU A 52 9.67 4.72 -1.41
CA GLU A 52 10.54 3.97 -0.50
C GLU A 52 9.85 2.71 0.05
N ARG A 53 8.60 2.83 0.52
CA ARG A 53 7.84 1.68 1.01
C ARG A 53 7.59 0.66 -0.09
N PHE A 54 7.21 1.11 -1.29
CA PHE A 54 6.99 0.22 -2.43
C PHE A 54 8.25 -0.56 -2.79
N LYS A 55 9.41 0.11 -2.84
CA LYS A 55 10.70 -0.52 -3.09
C LYS A 55 11.09 -1.56 -2.04
N THR A 56 10.75 -1.34 -0.77
CA THR A 56 10.97 -2.35 0.29
C THR A 56 10.12 -3.59 0.05
N LEU A 57 8.87 -3.42 -0.40
CA LEU A 57 8.00 -4.54 -0.73
C LEU A 57 8.53 -5.32 -1.95
N GLU A 58 8.96 -4.63 -3.01
CA GLU A 58 9.58 -5.26 -4.19
C GLU A 58 10.80 -6.10 -3.82
N LYS A 59 11.71 -5.54 -2.99
CA LYS A 59 12.88 -6.28 -2.51
C LYS A 59 12.51 -7.56 -1.75
N TYR A 60 11.42 -7.55 -0.99
CA TYR A 60 10.96 -8.76 -0.33
C TYR A 60 10.48 -9.79 -1.36
N VAL A 61 9.67 -9.36 -2.33
CA VAL A 61 9.20 -10.23 -3.41
C VAL A 61 10.38 -10.86 -4.15
N ASP A 62 11.42 -10.11 -4.46
CA ASP A 62 12.64 -10.59 -5.14
C ASP A 62 13.43 -11.65 -4.34
N ARG A 63 13.29 -11.68 -3.01
CA ARG A 63 13.92 -12.70 -2.15
C ARG A 63 13.16 -14.02 -2.12
N LEU A 64 11.91 -14.05 -2.58
CA LEU A 64 11.14 -15.28 -2.65
C LEU A 64 11.75 -16.23 -3.69
N PRO A 65 11.59 -17.56 -3.53
CA PRO A 65 12.08 -18.52 -4.53
C PRO A 65 11.50 -18.19 -5.91
N GLN A 66 12.37 -17.91 -6.89
CA GLN A 66 12.02 -17.31 -8.19
C GLN A 66 10.92 -18.07 -8.96
N PHE A 67 10.87 -19.39 -8.82
CA PHE A 67 9.90 -20.26 -9.50
C PHE A 67 8.71 -20.65 -8.62
N SER A 68 8.59 -20.10 -7.41
CA SER A 68 7.44 -20.34 -6.55
C SER A 68 6.17 -19.68 -7.12
N LYS A 69 5.01 -20.29 -6.82
CA LYS A 69 3.70 -19.74 -7.15
C LYS A 69 3.47 -18.37 -6.51
N LYS A 70 3.95 -18.18 -5.26
CA LYS A 70 3.90 -16.91 -4.50
C LYS A 70 4.69 -15.81 -5.23
N HIS A 71 5.97 -16.06 -5.55
CA HIS A 71 6.80 -15.12 -6.32
C HIS A 71 6.13 -14.70 -7.64
N LYS A 72 5.71 -15.68 -8.47
CA LYS A 72 5.11 -15.39 -9.79
C LYS A 72 3.85 -14.53 -9.70
N LYS A 73 3.00 -14.76 -8.70
CA LYS A 73 1.77 -13.99 -8.52
C LYS A 73 2.04 -12.59 -7.98
N LEU A 74 2.89 -12.46 -6.95
CA LEU A 74 3.28 -11.15 -6.40
C LEU A 74 4.02 -10.31 -7.45
N ALA A 75 5.00 -10.86 -8.16
CA ALA A 75 5.71 -10.15 -9.22
C ALA A 75 4.77 -9.57 -10.29
N ARG A 76 3.70 -10.31 -10.65
CA ARG A 76 2.67 -9.80 -11.58
C ARG A 76 1.82 -8.69 -10.96
N LYS A 77 1.47 -8.80 -9.68
CA LYS A 77 0.71 -7.78 -8.94
C LYS A 77 1.52 -6.48 -8.85
N PHE A 78 2.76 -6.56 -8.37
CA PHE A 78 3.68 -5.42 -8.26
C PHE A 78 4.05 -4.84 -9.63
N GLY A 79 4.29 -5.67 -10.65
CA GLY A 79 4.51 -5.22 -12.03
C GLY A 79 3.30 -4.55 -12.68
N SER A 80 2.11 -4.62 -12.06
CA SER A 80 0.92 -3.91 -12.50
C SER A 80 0.69 -2.58 -11.76
N ALA A 81 1.57 -2.22 -10.82
CA ALA A 81 1.53 -0.93 -10.13
C ALA A 81 1.88 0.22 -11.08
N HIS A 82 1.41 1.44 -10.78
CA HIS A 82 1.57 2.61 -11.63
C HIS A 82 2.03 3.81 -10.81
N ASP A 83 3.00 4.54 -11.32
CA ASP A 83 3.40 5.82 -10.73
C ASP A 83 2.30 6.88 -10.96
N LEU A 84 2.04 7.64 -9.91
CA LEU A 84 1.15 8.79 -9.94
C LEU A 84 1.85 10.02 -9.37
N LEU A 85 1.39 11.18 -9.84
CA LEU A 85 1.78 12.48 -9.33
C LEU A 85 0.58 13.12 -8.64
N ILE A 86 0.81 13.55 -7.41
CA ILE A 86 -0.11 14.43 -6.70
C ILE A 86 0.30 15.87 -7.04
N ASP A 87 -0.65 16.64 -7.57
CA ASP A 87 -0.43 18.03 -7.93
C ASP A 87 -0.33 18.94 -6.69
N ASP A 88 -0.01 20.22 -6.93
CA ASP A 88 0.12 21.25 -5.89
C ASP A 88 -1.17 21.47 -5.08
N SER A 89 -2.33 21.25 -5.69
CA SER A 89 -3.64 21.29 -5.05
C SER A 89 -3.95 20.04 -4.21
N GLY A 90 -3.04 19.06 -4.21
CA GLY A 90 -3.18 17.81 -3.49
C GLY A 90 -4.13 16.82 -4.18
N ARG A 91 -4.29 16.92 -5.50
CA ARG A 91 -5.17 16.04 -6.29
C ARG A 91 -4.36 15.07 -7.13
N VAL A 92 -4.98 13.94 -7.43
CA VAL A 92 -4.47 12.94 -8.37
C VAL A 92 -5.53 12.62 -9.41
N VAL A 93 -5.10 12.26 -10.61
CA VAL A 93 -5.98 11.79 -11.68
C VAL A 93 -5.94 10.26 -11.73
N LEU A 94 -7.07 9.62 -11.45
CA LEU A 94 -7.21 8.17 -11.64
C LEU A 94 -7.74 7.88 -13.04
N SER A 95 -7.03 7.04 -13.78
CA SER A 95 -7.50 6.57 -15.08
C SER A 95 -8.80 5.78 -14.95
N GLU A 96 -9.60 5.74 -16.01
CA GLU A 96 -10.84 4.97 -16.06
C GLU A 96 -10.62 3.50 -15.73
N LYS A 97 -9.50 2.91 -16.19
CA LYS A 97 -9.10 1.54 -15.89
C LYS A 97 -9.06 1.25 -14.39
N PHE A 98 -8.45 2.13 -13.59
CA PHE A 98 -8.37 1.93 -12.13
C PHE A 98 -9.71 2.14 -11.46
N ARG A 99 -10.43 3.17 -11.89
CA ARG A 99 -11.75 3.50 -11.36
C ARG A 99 -12.75 2.37 -11.55
N ALA A 100 -12.87 1.86 -12.78
CA ALA A 100 -13.83 0.82 -13.13
C ALA A 100 -13.61 -0.46 -12.33
N LYS A 101 -12.34 -0.83 -12.08
CA LYS A 101 -12.02 -2.07 -11.39
C LYS A 101 -12.33 -2.08 -9.88
N VAL A 102 -12.48 -0.92 -9.24
CA VAL A 102 -12.87 -0.81 -7.82
C VAL A 102 -14.21 -0.10 -7.64
N GLY A 103 -14.97 0.09 -8.71
CA GLY A 103 -16.31 0.69 -8.64
C GLY A 103 -16.33 2.20 -8.37
N ILE A 104 -15.23 2.92 -8.60
CA ILE A 104 -15.17 4.38 -8.38
C ILE A 104 -15.81 5.11 -9.57
N ALA A 105 -17.07 5.53 -9.43
CA ALA A 105 -17.75 6.38 -10.41
C ALA A 105 -17.82 7.85 -9.95
N ALA A 106 -18.14 8.75 -10.88
CA ALA A 106 -18.31 10.17 -10.57
C ALA A 106 -19.45 10.35 -9.55
N GLY A 107 -19.21 11.14 -8.50
CA GLY A 107 -20.20 11.41 -7.46
C GLY A 107 -20.35 10.34 -6.37
N VAL A 108 -19.77 9.15 -6.57
CA VAL A 108 -19.75 8.07 -5.56
C VAL A 108 -18.95 8.53 -4.33
N PRO A 109 -19.49 8.33 -3.10
CA PRO A 109 -18.75 8.59 -1.88
C PRO A 109 -17.59 7.61 -1.75
N LEU A 110 -16.42 8.16 -1.51
CA LEU A 110 -15.18 7.42 -1.28
C LEU A 110 -14.72 7.59 0.16
N ILE A 111 -14.11 6.54 0.68
CA ILE A 111 -13.51 6.48 2.02
C ILE A 111 -12.00 6.32 1.81
N GLY A 112 -11.24 7.22 2.44
CA GLY A 112 -9.79 7.14 2.47
C GLY A 112 -9.34 6.67 3.84
N VAL A 113 -8.61 5.56 3.90
CA VAL A 113 -8.13 4.97 5.15
C VAL A 113 -6.62 5.14 5.22
N GLY A 114 -6.16 5.83 6.26
CA GLY A 114 -4.75 6.00 6.51
C GLY A 114 -4.18 4.77 7.18
N MET A 115 -3.12 4.21 6.60
CA MET A 115 -2.32 3.17 7.23
C MET A 115 -0.97 3.77 7.66
N VAL A 116 -0.18 3.02 8.42
CA VAL A 116 1.07 3.53 9.03
C VAL A 116 2.04 4.12 7.99
N ARG A 117 2.17 3.50 6.81
CA ARG A 117 3.14 3.89 5.75
C ARG A 117 2.55 3.99 4.34
N TRP A 118 1.24 3.87 4.21
CA TRP A 118 0.51 3.81 2.95
C TRP A 118 -0.92 4.25 3.22
N PHE A 119 -1.75 4.35 2.19
CA PHE A 119 -3.17 4.60 2.40
C PHE A 119 -4.00 3.86 1.37
N GLU A 120 -5.26 3.67 1.72
CA GLU A 120 -6.22 2.99 0.87
C GLU A 120 -7.37 3.91 0.51
N LEU A 121 -7.94 3.63 -0.65
CA LEU A 121 -9.12 4.30 -1.15
C LEU A 121 -10.17 3.26 -1.54
N TRP A 122 -11.35 3.47 -0.99
CA TRP A 122 -12.49 2.58 -1.09
C TRP A 122 -13.71 3.33 -1.61
N THR A 123 -14.64 2.62 -2.23
CA THR A 123 -16.04 3.06 -2.25
C THR A 123 -16.64 2.82 -0.86
N ALA A 124 -17.69 3.57 -0.51
CA ALA A 124 -18.38 3.36 0.77
C ALA A 124 -18.89 1.91 0.91
N ASP A 125 -19.46 1.35 -0.16
CA ASP A 125 -20.02 -0.01 -0.15
C ASP A 125 -18.93 -1.07 0.02
N ASN A 126 -17.81 -0.95 -0.70
CA ASN A 126 -16.70 -1.91 -0.57
C ASN A 126 -16.08 -1.86 0.83
N TYR A 127 -15.99 -0.67 1.43
CA TYR A 127 -15.46 -0.51 2.78
C TYR A 127 -16.40 -1.09 3.83
N ALA A 128 -17.72 -0.89 3.69
CA ALA A 128 -18.69 -1.50 4.61
C ALA A 128 -18.66 -3.04 4.54
N LEU A 129 -18.57 -3.61 3.33
CA LEU A 129 -18.40 -5.05 3.16
C LEU A 129 -17.11 -5.57 3.80
N ASP A 130 -16.05 -4.78 3.74
CA ASP A 130 -14.76 -5.09 4.32
C ASP A 130 -14.80 -5.04 5.86
N GLU A 131 -15.51 -4.07 6.45
CA GLU A 131 -15.74 -3.97 7.90
C GLU A 131 -16.66 -5.09 8.43
N ASP A 132 -17.66 -5.49 7.65
CA ASP A 132 -18.62 -6.53 8.01
C ASP A 132 -18.07 -7.97 7.80
N ASP A 133 -16.95 -8.12 7.09
CA ASP A 133 -16.34 -9.42 6.84
C ASP A 133 -15.59 -9.92 8.09
N GLU A 134 -16.32 -10.57 9.01
CA GLU A 134 -15.74 -11.29 10.15
C GLU A 134 -14.79 -12.42 9.72
N GLY A 135 -14.83 -12.84 8.45
CA GLY A 135 -13.93 -13.81 7.82
C GLY A 135 -12.50 -13.32 7.61
N TRP A 136 -12.21 -12.04 7.94
CA TRP A 136 -10.87 -11.45 7.97
C TRP A 136 -9.83 -12.24 8.79
N TRP A 137 -10.28 -13.05 9.75
CA TRP A 137 -9.45 -13.92 10.59
C TRP A 137 -9.44 -15.39 10.16
N ASN A 138 -10.09 -15.76 9.06
CA ASN A 138 -10.01 -17.14 8.56
C ASN A 138 -8.65 -17.36 7.89
N ASP A 139 -7.67 -17.74 8.71
CA ASP A 139 -6.30 -18.05 8.31
C ASP A 139 -6.19 -19.19 7.28
N ASP A 140 -7.28 -19.95 7.10
CA ASP A 140 -7.36 -21.18 6.32
C ASP A 140 -7.27 -20.99 4.80
N GLU A 141 -7.62 -19.82 4.26
CA GLU A 141 -7.55 -19.57 2.81
C GLU A 141 -6.41 -18.61 2.45
N GLU A 142 -5.19 -19.16 2.39
CA GLU A 142 -3.96 -18.46 2.03
C GLU A 142 -4.06 -17.84 0.62
N ASP A 143 -4.33 -16.54 0.54
CA ASP A 143 -4.16 -15.78 -0.70
C ASP A 143 -2.65 -15.45 -0.85
N PRO A 144 -1.93 -16.09 -1.79
CA PRO A 144 -0.51 -15.83 -1.99
C PRO A 144 -0.21 -14.44 -2.57
N THR A 145 -1.24 -13.63 -2.83
CA THR A 145 -1.12 -12.23 -3.27
C THR A 145 -1.54 -11.22 -2.21
N ASP A 146 -1.82 -11.69 -0.99
CA ASP A 146 -2.15 -10.83 0.12
C ASP A 146 -0.92 -9.99 0.51
N VAL A 147 -1.02 -8.69 0.27
CA VAL A 147 0.05 -7.73 0.55
C VAL A 147 0.10 -7.36 2.03
N TYR A 148 -0.98 -7.55 2.78
CA TYR A 148 -0.98 -7.37 4.23
C TYR A 148 -0.15 -8.47 4.90
N ARG A 149 -0.34 -9.74 4.52
CA ARG A 149 0.53 -10.84 5.00
C ARG A 149 1.99 -10.62 4.63
N LEU A 150 2.26 -10.16 3.41
CA LEU A 150 3.61 -9.78 2.99
C LEU A 150 4.23 -8.70 3.90
N ILE A 151 3.44 -7.68 4.24
CA ILE A 151 3.86 -6.59 5.13
C ILE A 151 4.15 -7.11 6.53
N GLU A 152 3.28 -7.97 7.07
CA GLU A 152 3.44 -8.58 8.38
C GLU A 152 4.72 -9.42 8.44
N GLU A 153 4.97 -10.27 7.43
CA GLU A 153 6.20 -11.06 7.30
C GLU A 153 7.45 -10.18 7.32
N ILE A 154 7.44 -9.05 6.58
CA ILE A 154 8.56 -8.07 6.56
C ILE A 154 8.76 -7.43 7.93
N GLU A 155 7.68 -7.01 8.56
CA GLU A 155 7.74 -6.27 9.82
C GLU A 155 8.19 -7.17 10.98
N GLU A 156 7.77 -8.43 10.96
CA GLU A 156 8.20 -9.46 11.89
C GLU A 156 9.68 -9.83 11.70
N GLU A 157 10.14 -10.05 10.47
CA GLU A 157 11.56 -10.27 10.16
C GLU A 157 12.41 -9.11 10.69
N ALA A 158 12.02 -7.87 10.38
CA ALA A 158 12.73 -6.68 10.85
C ALA A 158 12.69 -6.55 12.38
N ARG A 159 11.63 -7.01 13.05
CA ARG A 159 11.52 -7.02 14.52
C ARG A 159 12.51 -8.00 15.14
N LEU A 160 12.60 -9.21 14.59
CA LEU A 160 13.51 -10.26 15.06
C LEU A 160 14.98 -9.84 14.90
N ASP A 161 15.33 -9.23 13.76
CA ASP A 161 16.68 -8.72 13.51
C ASP A 161 17.11 -7.67 14.54
N ARG A 162 16.21 -6.73 14.87
CA ARG A 162 16.47 -5.71 15.92
C ARG A 162 16.72 -6.35 17.28
N VAL A 163 15.92 -7.34 17.66
CA VAL A 163 16.08 -8.06 18.93
C VAL A 163 17.41 -8.82 18.98
N ALA A 164 17.80 -9.49 17.89
CA ALA A 164 19.05 -10.21 17.80
C ALA A 164 20.27 -9.27 17.95
N GLN A 165 20.25 -8.12 17.27
CA GLN A 165 21.31 -7.11 17.36
C GLN A 165 21.43 -6.53 18.78
N MET A 166 20.31 -6.28 19.46
CA MET A 166 20.32 -5.82 20.85
C MET A 166 20.93 -6.84 21.81
N ARG A 167 20.64 -8.14 21.62
CA ARG A 167 21.23 -9.21 22.44
C ARG A 167 22.75 -9.30 22.27
N LEU A 168 23.24 -9.24 21.03
CA LEU A 168 24.68 -9.25 20.71
C LEU A 168 25.45 -8.06 21.31
N GLN A 169 24.79 -6.91 21.46
CA GLN A 169 25.38 -5.72 22.07
C GLN A 169 25.34 -5.74 23.61
N SER A 170 24.53 -6.63 24.20
CA SER A 170 24.33 -6.73 25.66
C SER A 170 25.18 -7.82 26.34
N GLU A 171 25.87 -8.68 25.57
CA GLU A 171 26.78 -9.67 26.14
C GLU A 171 28.05 -8.99 26.66
N PRO A 172 28.41 -9.17 27.94
CA PRO A 172 29.65 -8.63 28.47
C PRO A 172 30.83 -9.29 27.76
N ARG A 173 31.75 -8.47 27.24
CA ARG A 173 33.05 -8.98 26.79
C ARG A 173 33.75 -9.54 28.02
N HIS A 174 33.74 -10.86 28.16
CA HIS A 174 34.58 -11.53 29.14
C HIS A 174 36.05 -11.27 28.76
N GLU A 175 36.73 -10.44 29.56
CA GLU A 175 38.19 -10.37 29.66
C GLU A 175 38.73 -11.51 30.53
#